data_AF-A0A382DIX3-F1
#
_entry.id   AF-A0A382DIX3-F1
#
_cell.length_a   1.000
_cell.length_b   1.000
_cell.length_c   1.000
_cell.angle_alpha   90.00
_cell.angle_beta   90.00
_cell.angle_gamma   90.00
#
_symmetry.space_group_name_H-M   'P 1'
#
loop_
_entity.id
_entity.type
_entity.pdbx_description
1 polymer ?
#
loop_
_entity_poly.entity_id
_entity_poly.type
_entity_poly.pdbx_seq_one_letter_code
_entity_poly.pdbx_strand_id
1 'polypeptide(L)'
;MEFINKHPKLFQWLLLLLAFFGLIFAIDVPEGYKFIRAQAEHVIVEGQSEYNFFGITVRYIYFDFLWRLPPWLGWFPIWINDVLYFFLNEWWKIDFWDSDLGDYRTRPFMLHVTRFISSTLLFFIEFIREIFIGGVKTVVAFTSWDWIDANPWAELPGIPWTIVTAGAAILGYKLAGRGLAIFAAVTMIYISLYGQWEPSMQTLSFILVAAPVSFILGLSLGVWAYTSKRVEGVLSPILMVMQTMPQYAYLVPVMVLFGIGDHAGAIATIVVATPPMILLTVLGLRAVSPEIIDAGKMSGCNNFQLMLKVLIPTAKRDILIGVNQVIMVCLS
;
A
#
# COMPACT_ATOMS: atom_id res chain seq x y z
N MET A 1 9.46 -46.71 -12.72
CA MET A 1 10.30 -46.14 -11.64
C MET A 1 11.53 -45.38 -12.16
N GLU A 2 12.03 -45.63 -13.37
CA GLU A 2 13.19 -44.90 -13.91
C GLU A 2 12.93 -43.41 -14.22
N PHE A 3 11.71 -43.03 -14.62
CA PHE A 3 11.37 -41.63 -14.91
C PHE A 3 11.39 -40.73 -13.66
N ILE A 4 11.00 -41.28 -12.50
CA ILE A 4 10.92 -40.56 -11.22
C ILE A 4 12.32 -40.24 -10.68
N ASN A 5 13.29 -41.15 -10.87
CA ASN A 5 14.68 -40.92 -10.48
C ASN A 5 15.42 -39.96 -11.42
N LYS A 6 14.94 -39.79 -12.67
CA LYS A 6 15.59 -38.96 -13.69
C LYS A 6 15.27 -37.47 -13.55
N HIS A 7 14.10 -37.11 -13.00
CA HIS A 7 13.68 -35.71 -12.80
C HIS A 7 13.02 -35.46 -11.43
N PRO A 8 13.77 -35.55 -10.32
CA PRO A 8 13.21 -35.46 -8.96
C PRO A 8 12.59 -34.08 -8.65
N LYS A 9 13.15 -33.00 -9.20
CA LYS A 9 12.63 -31.63 -8.99
C LYS A 9 11.32 -31.37 -9.73
N LEU A 10 11.13 -31.95 -10.93
CA LEU A 10 9.92 -31.74 -11.73
C LEU A 10 8.73 -32.48 -11.10
N PHE A 11 8.98 -33.67 -10.53
CA PHE A 11 7.99 -34.40 -9.73
C PHE A 11 7.62 -33.68 -8.43
N GLN A 12 8.59 -33.13 -7.70
CA GLN A 12 8.33 -32.32 -6.50
C GLN A 12 7.49 -31.07 -6.81
N TRP A 13 7.77 -30.37 -7.90
CA TRP A 13 7.00 -29.20 -8.32
C TRP A 13 5.58 -29.56 -8.79
N LEU A 14 5.41 -30.64 -9.53
CA LEU A 14 4.07 -31.13 -9.92
C LEU A 14 3.24 -31.57 -8.71
N LEU A 15 3.87 -32.22 -7.72
CA LEU A 15 3.22 -32.65 -6.48
C LEU A 15 2.83 -31.46 -5.59
N LEU A 16 3.67 -30.43 -5.50
CA LEU A 16 3.36 -29.19 -4.77
C LEU A 16 2.27 -28.37 -5.46
N LEU A 17 2.26 -28.31 -6.80
CA LEU A 17 1.25 -27.59 -7.56
C LEU A 17 -0.11 -28.30 -7.52
N LEU A 18 -0.14 -29.64 -7.56
CA LEU A 18 -1.34 -30.45 -7.30
C LEU A 18 -1.83 -30.32 -5.85
N ALA A 19 -0.94 -30.27 -4.86
CA ALA A 19 -1.31 -30.05 -3.47
C ALA A 19 -1.88 -28.63 -3.23
N PHE A 20 -1.30 -27.61 -3.86
CA PHE A 20 -1.74 -26.21 -3.77
C PHE A 20 -3.13 -26.00 -4.39
N PHE A 21 -3.34 -26.49 -5.63
CA PHE A 21 -4.66 -26.39 -6.28
C PHE A 21 -5.69 -27.32 -5.64
N GLY A 22 -5.27 -28.48 -5.11
CA GLY A 22 -6.12 -29.36 -4.30
C GLY A 22 -6.59 -28.71 -3.00
N LEU A 23 -5.74 -27.93 -2.33
CA LEU A 23 -6.09 -27.21 -1.10
C LEU A 23 -7.00 -26.00 -1.34
N ILE A 24 -6.91 -25.34 -2.50
CA ILE A 24 -7.77 -24.20 -2.85
C ILE A 24 -9.21 -24.66 -3.17
N PHE A 25 -9.37 -25.81 -3.85
CA PHE A 25 -10.68 -26.37 -4.17
C PHE A 25 -11.29 -27.25 -3.07
N ALA A 26 -10.51 -27.63 -2.05
CA ALA A 26 -10.99 -28.33 -0.86
C ALA A 26 -11.53 -27.39 0.24
N ILE A 27 -11.44 -26.07 0.05
CA ILE A 27 -12.09 -25.10 0.93
C ILE A 27 -13.54 -24.96 0.46
N ASP A 28 -14.38 -25.81 1.03
CA ASP A 28 -15.83 -25.59 1.04
C ASP A 28 -16.11 -24.40 1.95
N VAL A 29 -16.87 -23.41 1.47
CA VAL A 29 -17.29 -22.30 2.34
C VAL A 29 -18.17 -22.92 3.43
N PRO A 30 -17.79 -22.85 4.72
CA PRO A 30 -18.44 -23.66 5.72
C PRO A 30 -19.93 -23.32 5.77
N GLU A 31 -20.80 -24.33 5.61
CA GLU A 31 -22.21 -24.17 5.92
C GLU A 31 -22.41 -23.63 7.35
N GLY A 32 -21.44 -23.87 8.24
CA GLY A 32 -21.35 -23.25 9.57
C GLY A 32 -21.38 -21.72 9.56
N TYR A 33 -20.77 -21.02 8.61
CA TYR A 33 -20.84 -19.54 8.56
C TYR A 33 -22.25 -19.06 8.18
N LYS A 34 -22.91 -19.78 7.25
CA LYS A 34 -24.30 -19.50 6.85
C LYS A 34 -25.31 -19.92 7.93
N PHE A 35 -25.02 -21.00 8.65
CA PHE A 35 -25.82 -21.54 9.75
C PHE A 35 -25.69 -20.72 11.04
N ILE A 36 -24.49 -20.23 11.39
CA ILE A 36 -24.24 -19.35 12.55
C ILE A 36 -24.95 -18.01 12.37
N ARG A 37 -24.95 -17.45 11.15
CA ARG A 37 -25.67 -16.21 10.84
C ARG A 37 -27.20 -16.41 10.91
N ALA A 38 -27.72 -17.54 10.45
CA ALA A 38 -29.15 -17.85 10.51
C ALA A 38 -29.63 -18.23 11.93
N GLN A 39 -28.79 -18.87 12.76
CA GLN A 39 -29.10 -19.15 14.17
C GLN A 39 -29.03 -17.89 15.04
N ALA A 40 -28.07 -16.99 14.79
CA ALA A 40 -27.91 -15.77 15.57
C ALA A 40 -29.11 -14.80 15.46
N GLU A 41 -29.88 -14.87 14.35
CA GLU A 41 -30.99 -13.96 14.10
C GLU A 41 -32.34 -14.46 14.66
N HIS A 42 -32.50 -15.76 15.01
CA HIS A 42 -33.83 -16.32 15.35
C HIS A 42 -33.92 -17.29 16.54
N VAL A 43 -32.85 -17.50 17.30
CA VAL A 43 -32.82 -18.59 18.29
C VAL A 43 -32.64 -18.07 19.72
N ILE A 44 -33.72 -18.10 20.51
CA ILE A 44 -33.68 -18.13 21.98
C ILE A 44 -33.23 -19.55 22.37
N VAL A 45 -31.97 -19.79 22.75
CA VAL A 45 -31.50 -21.16 23.11
C VAL A 45 -30.73 -21.24 24.41
N GLU A 46 -31.04 -22.34 25.10
CA GLU A 46 -30.50 -22.87 26.35
C GLU A 46 -28.97 -22.88 26.41
N GLY A 47 -28.43 -22.45 27.56
CA GLY A 47 -26.99 -22.21 27.76
C GLY A 47 -26.67 -20.96 28.59
N GLN A 48 -27.69 -20.19 28.99
CA GLN A 48 -27.55 -19.22 30.07
C GLN A 48 -27.26 -19.97 31.36
N SER A 49 -26.04 -19.87 31.88
CA SER A 49 -25.78 -20.27 33.27
C SER A 49 -26.39 -19.19 34.15
N GLU A 50 -27.54 -19.49 34.75
CA GLU A 50 -28.10 -18.70 35.83
C GLU A 50 -27.37 -19.04 37.12
N TYR A 51 -26.69 -18.05 37.69
CA TYR A 51 -26.23 -18.12 39.07
C TYR A 51 -27.07 -17.17 39.92
N ASN A 52 -27.61 -17.72 41.01
CA ASN A 52 -28.31 -16.95 42.02
C ASN A 52 -27.36 -16.71 43.18
N PHE A 53 -26.81 -15.50 43.25
CA PHE A 53 -26.03 -15.07 44.39
C PHE A 53 -26.85 -14.05 45.18
N PHE A 54 -27.32 -14.46 46.37
CA PHE A 54 -28.12 -13.62 47.28
C PHE A 54 -29.38 -13.00 46.67
N GLY A 55 -30.09 -13.72 45.79
CA GLY A 55 -31.44 -13.35 45.36
C GLY A 55 -31.54 -12.50 44.10
N ILE A 56 -30.45 -12.29 43.37
CA ILE A 56 -30.45 -11.55 42.09
C ILE A 56 -29.91 -12.46 40.99
N THR A 57 -30.68 -12.63 39.91
CA THR A 57 -30.33 -13.45 38.74
C THR A 57 -29.66 -12.60 37.66
N VAL A 58 -28.44 -12.95 37.28
CA VAL A 58 -27.67 -12.28 36.22
C VAL A 58 -27.31 -13.28 35.12
N ARG A 59 -27.40 -12.87 33.86
CA ARG A 59 -27.20 -13.71 32.65
C ARG A 59 -26.07 -13.14 31.80
N TYR A 60 -25.16 -14.00 31.34
CA TYR A 60 -23.97 -13.60 30.57
C TYR A 60 -23.87 -14.31 29.22
N ILE A 61 -23.18 -13.68 28.26
CA ILE A 61 -22.79 -14.23 26.96
C ILE A 61 -21.25 -14.30 26.92
N TYR A 62 -20.70 -15.47 26.62
CA TYR A 62 -19.25 -15.71 26.58
C TYR A 62 -18.59 -15.00 25.39
N PHE A 63 -17.68 -14.06 25.66
CA PHE A 63 -16.62 -13.65 24.74
C PHE A 63 -15.28 -14.09 25.36
N ASP A 64 -14.70 -15.18 24.87
CA ASP A 64 -13.56 -15.85 25.49
C ASP A 64 -12.31 -15.86 24.58
N PHE A 65 -11.36 -14.96 24.85
CA PHE A 65 -10.01 -14.99 24.24
C PHE A 65 -9.06 -15.95 25.02
N LEU A 66 -9.50 -16.53 26.15
CA LEU A 66 -8.65 -17.21 27.15
C LEU A 66 -9.20 -18.57 27.65
N TRP A 67 -10.02 -19.27 26.86
CA TRP A 67 -10.79 -20.45 27.28
C TRP A 67 -10.01 -21.74 27.64
N ARG A 68 -8.66 -21.73 27.62
CA ARG A 68 -7.83 -22.93 27.80
C ARG A 68 -6.88 -22.87 29.00
N LEU A 69 -7.24 -22.08 30.01
CA LEU A 69 -6.49 -22.05 31.27
C LEU A 69 -6.84 -23.27 32.14
N PRO A 70 -5.88 -23.79 32.93
CA PRO A 70 -6.15 -24.84 33.92
C PRO A 70 -7.32 -24.45 34.84
N PRO A 71 -8.12 -25.41 35.36
CA PRO A 71 -9.32 -25.11 36.16
C PRO A 71 -9.09 -24.17 37.36
N TRP A 72 -7.88 -24.18 37.94
CA TRP A 72 -7.49 -23.29 39.06
C TRP A 72 -7.19 -21.84 38.63
N LEU A 73 -7.16 -21.54 37.33
CA LEU A 73 -6.95 -20.22 36.72
C LEU A 73 -8.21 -19.71 35.98
N GLY A 74 -9.35 -20.41 36.08
CA GLY A 74 -10.60 -20.00 35.43
C GLY A 74 -11.17 -18.66 35.92
N TRP A 75 -10.76 -18.18 37.10
CA TRP A 75 -11.12 -16.87 37.64
C TRP A 75 -10.38 -15.71 36.96
N PHE A 76 -9.25 -15.98 36.29
CA PHE A 76 -8.36 -14.94 35.78
C PHE A 76 -8.95 -14.16 34.59
N PRO A 77 -9.60 -14.79 33.57
CA PRO A 77 -10.27 -14.04 32.51
C PRO A 77 -11.44 -13.20 33.02
N ILE A 78 -12.19 -13.71 34.00
CA ILE A 78 -13.30 -12.99 34.64
C ILE A 78 -12.77 -11.75 35.38
N TRP A 79 -11.73 -11.94 36.19
CA TRP A 79 -11.06 -10.85 36.89
C TRP A 79 -10.51 -9.78 35.93
N ILE A 80 -9.90 -10.17 34.81
CA ILE A 80 -9.45 -9.22 33.77
C ILE A 80 -10.65 -8.43 33.21
N ASN A 81 -11.76 -9.09 32.90
CA ASN A 81 -12.94 -8.44 32.34
C ASN A 81 -13.54 -7.44 33.33
N ASP A 82 -13.70 -7.83 34.59
CA ASP A 82 -14.25 -6.97 35.65
C ASP A 82 -13.34 -5.76 35.90
N VAL A 83 -12.02 -5.96 35.91
CA VAL A 83 -11.05 -4.87 36.04
C VAL A 83 -11.15 -3.92 34.84
N LEU A 84 -11.22 -4.43 33.62
CA LEU A 84 -11.38 -3.60 32.41
C LEU A 84 -12.72 -2.85 32.43
N TYR A 85 -13.81 -3.49 32.84
CA TYR A 85 -15.12 -2.86 32.95
C TYR A 85 -15.11 -1.73 33.98
N PHE A 86 -14.52 -1.97 35.15
CA PHE A 86 -14.33 -0.96 36.18
C PHE A 86 -13.53 0.22 35.64
N PHE A 87 -12.39 -0.01 35.00
CA PHE A 87 -11.57 1.05 34.39
C PHE A 87 -12.32 1.83 33.31
N LEU A 88 -13.13 1.16 32.50
CA LEU A 88 -13.79 1.78 31.36
C LEU A 88 -15.06 2.55 31.74
N ASN A 89 -15.79 2.13 32.78
CA ASN A 89 -17.11 2.67 33.11
C ASN A 89 -17.20 3.41 34.45
N GLU A 90 -16.38 3.01 35.43
CA GLU A 90 -16.57 3.44 36.82
C GLU A 90 -15.37 4.21 37.37
N TRP A 91 -14.17 3.91 36.88
CA TRP A 91 -12.95 4.50 37.37
C TRP A 91 -12.87 5.98 36.99
N TRP A 92 -12.98 6.79 38.03
CA TRP A 92 -12.82 8.24 38.01
C TRP A 92 -13.71 8.92 36.95
N LYS A 93 -14.98 9.11 37.29
CA LYS A 93 -15.91 9.89 36.47
C LYS A 93 -15.58 11.38 36.62
N ILE A 94 -15.44 12.06 35.48
CA ILE A 94 -15.16 13.49 35.43
C ILE A 94 -16.33 14.16 34.70
N ASP A 95 -16.78 15.28 35.25
CA ASP A 95 -17.80 16.11 34.64
C ASP A 95 -17.15 17.03 33.62
N PHE A 96 -17.64 16.99 32.39
CA PHE A 96 -17.23 17.91 31.35
C PHE A 96 -18.46 18.62 30.79
N TRP A 97 -18.23 19.85 30.33
CA TRP A 97 -19.26 20.67 29.70
C TRP A 97 -19.45 20.22 28.25
N ASP A 98 -20.67 19.83 27.87
CA ASP A 98 -21.01 19.48 26.49
C ASP A 98 -21.64 20.72 25.81
N SER A 99 -20.87 21.38 24.93
CA SER A 99 -21.29 22.64 24.29
C SER A 99 -22.50 22.48 23.37
N ASP A 100 -22.73 21.27 22.86
CA ASP A 100 -23.81 21.00 21.91
C ASP A 100 -25.17 20.86 22.59
N LEU A 101 -25.17 20.42 23.85
CA LEU A 101 -26.37 20.20 24.66
C LEU A 101 -26.54 21.25 25.76
N GLY A 102 -25.51 22.06 26.04
CA GLY A 102 -25.55 23.11 27.05
C GLY A 102 -25.65 22.60 28.48
N ASP A 103 -25.24 21.35 28.74
CA ASP A 103 -25.34 20.69 30.05
C ASP A 103 -24.05 19.94 30.41
N TYR A 104 -23.82 19.75 31.72
CA TYR A 104 -22.73 18.93 32.24
C TYR A 104 -23.06 17.44 32.14
N ARG A 105 -22.14 16.66 31.54
CA ARG A 105 -22.25 15.20 31.43
C ARG A 105 -21.11 14.54 32.17
N THR A 106 -21.43 13.46 32.89
CA THR A 106 -20.44 12.60 33.54
C THR A 106 -19.91 11.57 32.52
N ARG A 107 -18.60 11.50 32.29
CA ARG A 107 -17.98 10.39 31.54
C ARG A 107 -16.81 9.80 32.33
N PRO A 108 -16.54 8.49 32.22
CA PRO A 108 -15.38 7.87 32.86
C PRO A 108 -14.08 8.38 32.25
N PHE A 109 -13.05 8.58 33.08
CA PHE A 109 -11.75 9.14 32.66
C PHE A 109 -11.12 8.34 31.53
N MET A 110 -11.21 7.00 31.57
CA MET A 110 -10.62 6.16 30.54
C MET A 110 -11.22 6.43 29.16
N LEU A 111 -12.54 6.72 29.09
CA LEU A 111 -13.20 7.08 27.84
C LEU A 111 -12.81 8.49 27.35
N HIS A 112 -12.46 9.38 28.27
CA HIS A 112 -11.89 10.69 27.94
C HIS A 112 -10.49 10.54 27.35
N VAL A 113 -9.64 9.70 27.95
CA VAL A 113 -8.29 9.40 27.45
C VAL A 113 -8.34 8.75 26.07
N THR A 114 -9.21 7.76 25.86
CA THR A 114 -9.33 7.12 24.53
C THR A 114 -9.80 8.10 23.47
N ARG A 115 -10.79 8.96 23.77
CA ARG A 115 -11.21 10.02 22.84
C ARG A 115 -10.15 11.08 22.61
N PHE A 116 -9.38 11.45 23.62
CA PHE A 116 -8.25 12.37 23.47
C PHE A 116 -7.16 11.77 22.57
N ILE A 117 -6.85 10.49 22.72
CA ILE A 117 -5.93 9.78 21.83
C ILE A 117 -6.49 9.75 20.41
N SER A 118 -7.77 9.39 20.25
CA SER A 118 -8.44 9.40 18.94
C SER A 118 -8.47 10.79 18.31
N SER A 119 -8.78 11.85 19.06
CA SER A 119 -8.82 13.23 18.56
C SER A 119 -7.43 13.74 18.22
N THR A 120 -6.41 13.38 19.00
CA THR A 120 -5.01 13.72 18.72
C THR A 120 -4.54 13.01 17.45
N LEU A 121 -4.85 11.73 17.29
CA LEU A 121 -4.53 10.98 16.08
C LEU A 121 -5.24 11.58 14.86
N LEU A 122 -6.54 11.90 14.98
CA LEU A 122 -7.31 12.57 13.94
C LEU A 122 -6.72 13.94 13.60
N PHE A 123 -6.35 14.74 14.60
CA PHE A 123 -5.66 16.00 14.39
C PHE A 123 -4.35 15.81 13.61
N PHE A 124 -3.52 14.81 13.93
CA PHE A 124 -2.29 14.55 13.17
C PHE A 124 -2.59 14.09 11.74
N ILE A 125 -3.61 13.24 11.55
CA ILE A 125 -4.06 12.80 10.22
C ILE A 125 -4.52 14.02 9.41
N GLU A 126 -5.37 14.89 9.99
CA GLU A 126 -5.88 16.10 9.36
C GLU A 126 -4.79 17.13 9.11
N PHE A 127 -3.83 17.29 10.03
CA PHE A 127 -2.71 18.21 9.90
C PHE A 127 -1.77 17.77 8.77
N ILE A 128 -1.37 16.49 8.74
CA ILE A 128 -0.58 15.93 7.65
C ILE A 128 -1.37 16.04 6.35
N ARG A 129 -2.65 15.68 6.37
CA ARG A 129 -3.55 15.84 5.23
C ARG A 129 -3.57 17.29 4.76
N GLU A 130 -3.67 18.29 5.61
CA GLU A 130 -3.74 19.70 5.19
C GLU A 130 -2.38 20.23 4.70
N ILE A 131 -1.25 19.72 5.20
CA ILE A 131 0.07 20.07 4.67
C ILE A 131 0.26 19.49 3.26
N PHE A 132 -0.08 18.21 3.06
CA PHE A 132 0.08 17.55 1.77
C PHE A 132 -1.03 17.95 0.79
N ILE A 133 -2.28 17.99 1.24
CA ILE A 133 -3.49 18.22 0.46
C ILE A 133 -3.93 19.68 0.43
N GLY A 134 -3.56 20.55 1.36
CA GLY A 134 -3.83 21.99 1.21
C GLY A 134 -3.19 22.55 -0.07
N GLY A 135 -1.97 22.10 -0.41
CA GLY A 135 -1.32 22.40 -1.69
C GLY A 135 -1.81 21.50 -2.86
N VAL A 136 -2.13 20.24 -2.60
CA VAL A 136 -2.64 19.34 -3.65
C VAL A 136 -4.10 19.63 -4.00
N LYS A 137 -4.94 20.22 -3.14
CA LYS A 137 -6.29 20.70 -3.48
C LYS A 137 -6.22 21.82 -4.49
N THR A 138 -5.22 22.70 -4.44
CA THR A 138 -5.02 23.68 -5.51
C THR A 138 -4.62 22.99 -6.81
N VAL A 139 -3.70 22.02 -6.79
CA VAL A 139 -3.30 21.28 -8.01
C VAL A 139 -4.45 20.43 -8.56
N VAL A 140 -5.14 19.68 -7.70
CA VAL A 140 -6.29 18.83 -8.01
C VAL A 140 -7.49 19.68 -8.41
N ALA A 141 -7.72 20.87 -7.84
CA ALA A 141 -8.75 21.78 -8.34
C ALA A 141 -8.43 22.31 -9.76
N PHE A 142 -7.20 22.18 -10.24
CA PHE A 142 -6.82 22.47 -11.64
C PHE A 142 -6.68 21.20 -12.50
N THR A 143 -6.77 20.00 -11.94
CA THR A 143 -6.58 18.72 -12.67
C THR A 143 -7.69 17.69 -12.42
N SER A 144 -8.72 18.01 -11.63
CA SER A 144 -9.84 17.12 -11.33
C SER A 144 -10.82 17.06 -12.48
N TRP A 145 -11.61 15.99 -12.49
CA TRP A 145 -12.77 15.86 -13.38
C TRP A 145 -13.70 17.06 -13.28
N ASP A 146 -13.93 17.60 -12.06
CA ASP A 146 -14.73 18.82 -11.86
C ASP A 146 -14.17 20.05 -12.60
N TRP A 147 -12.83 20.17 -12.70
CA TRP A 147 -12.19 21.27 -13.44
C TRP A 147 -12.25 21.06 -14.96
N ILE A 148 -12.10 19.82 -15.43
CA ILE A 148 -12.21 19.46 -16.85
C ILE A 148 -13.66 19.67 -17.31
N ASP A 149 -14.65 19.25 -16.51
CA ASP A 149 -16.08 19.48 -16.77
C ASP A 149 -16.42 20.97 -16.79
N ALA A 150 -15.77 21.78 -15.94
CA ALA A 150 -15.90 23.23 -15.94
C ALA A 150 -15.16 23.92 -17.12
N ASN A 151 -14.22 23.22 -17.77
CA ASN A 151 -13.39 23.74 -18.86
C ASN A 151 -13.45 22.82 -20.10
N PRO A 152 -14.53 22.89 -20.91
CA PRO A 152 -14.70 22.03 -22.10
C PRO A 152 -13.59 22.16 -23.15
N TRP A 153 -12.80 23.24 -23.10
CA TRP A 153 -11.64 23.45 -23.96
C TRP A 153 -10.42 22.59 -23.56
N ALA A 154 -10.40 22.07 -22.33
CA ALA A 154 -9.35 21.19 -21.82
C ALA A 154 -9.68 19.70 -22.03
N GLU A 155 -10.93 19.39 -22.39
CA GLU A 155 -11.36 18.05 -22.75
C GLU A 155 -10.77 17.67 -24.12
N LEU A 156 -9.71 16.85 -24.10
CA LEU A 156 -9.11 16.35 -25.34
C LEU A 156 -10.07 15.33 -25.98
N PRO A 157 -10.45 15.50 -27.26
CA PRO A 157 -11.33 14.55 -27.93
C PRO A 157 -10.68 13.17 -27.96
N GLY A 158 -11.46 12.14 -27.65
CA GLY A 158 -11.01 10.75 -27.61
C GLY A 158 -10.34 10.35 -28.92
N ILE A 159 -9.04 10.05 -28.85
CA ILE A 159 -8.27 9.64 -30.01
C ILE A 159 -8.72 8.22 -30.41
N PRO A 160 -9.05 7.96 -31.69
CA PRO A 160 -9.39 6.61 -32.14
C PRO A 160 -8.31 5.59 -31.77
N TRP A 161 -8.72 4.41 -31.31
CA TRP A 161 -7.82 3.34 -30.85
C TRP A 161 -6.79 2.92 -31.92
N THR A 162 -7.15 3.05 -33.19
CA THR A 162 -6.28 2.77 -34.35
C THR A 162 -5.09 3.71 -34.41
N ILE A 163 -5.28 5.00 -34.11
CA ILE A 163 -4.22 6.00 -34.09
C ILE A 163 -3.28 5.75 -32.90
N VAL A 164 -3.83 5.45 -31.73
CA VAL A 164 -3.03 5.10 -30.54
C VAL A 164 -2.20 3.84 -30.79
N THR A 165 -2.79 2.83 -31.43
CA THR A 165 -2.10 1.58 -31.81
C THR A 165 -0.99 1.83 -32.82
N ALA A 166 -1.25 2.64 -33.85
CA ALA A 166 -0.23 3.01 -34.83
C ALA A 166 0.91 3.81 -34.18
N GLY A 167 0.58 4.74 -33.28
CA GLY A 167 1.55 5.50 -32.49
C GLY A 167 2.43 4.58 -31.63
N ALA A 168 1.82 3.66 -30.89
CA ALA A 168 2.53 2.67 -30.08
C ALA A 168 3.46 1.77 -30.93
N ALA A 169 3.00 1.33 -32.11
CA ALA A 169 3.80 0.54 -33.04
C ALA A 169 5.01 1.32 -33.58
N ILE A 170 4.83 2.60 -33.95
CA ILE A 170 5.91 3.48 -34.41
C ILE A 170 6.92 3.74 -33.28
N LEU A 171 6.44 3.98 -32.06
CA LEU A 171 7.31 4.12 -30.88
C LEU A 171 8.09 2.85 -30.60
N GLY A 172 7.43 1.69 -30.63
CA GLY A 172 8.07 0.39 -30.48
C GLY A 172 9.16 0.14 -31.53
N TYR A 173 8.89 0.53 -32.78
CA TYR A 173 9.86 0.45 -33.87
C TYR A 173 11.11 1.29 -33.60
N LYS A 174 10.97 2.51 -33.07
CA LYS A 174 12.10 3.38 -32.76
C LYS A 174 12.91 2.92 -31.55
N LEU A 175 12.29 2.28 -30.56
CA LEU A 175 12.95 1.90 -29.31
C LEU A 175 13.73 0.60 -29.42
N ALA A 176 13.12 -0.46 -29.97
CA ALA A 176 13.73 -1.80 -30.01
C ALA A 176 13.56 -2.51 -31.37
N GLY A 177 13.17 -1.78 -32.42
CA GLY A 177 13.08 -2.28 -33.77
C GLY A 177 11.78 -3.05 -34.08
N ARG A 178 11.83 -3.85 -35.16
CA ARG A 178 10.64 -4.49 -35.76
C ARG A 178 9.90 -5.44 -34.81
N GLY A 179 10.62 -6.16 -33.95
CA GLY A 179 10.00 -7.13 -33.04
C GLY A 179 9.06 -6.46 -32.03
N LEU A 180 9.50 -5.37 -31.39
CA LEU A 180 8.70 -4.65 -30.41
C LEU A 180 7.50 -3.96 -31.08
N ALA A 181 7.67 -3.43 -32.29
CA ALA A 181 6.58 -2.80 -33.04
C ALA A 181 5.42 -3.77 -33.33
N ILE A 182 5.74 -4.98 -33.80
CA ILE A 182 4.74 -6.01 -34.09
C ILE A 182 4.07 -6.47 -32.79
N PHE A 183 4.85 -6.69 -31.74
CA PHE A 183 4.32 -7.11 -30.44
C PHE A 183 3.35 -6.07 -29.85
N ALA A 184 3.72 -4.79 -29.86
CA ALA A 184 2.88 -3.69 -29.40
C ALA A 184 1.60 -3.55 -30.24
N ALA A 185 1.70 -3.68 -31.56
CA ALA A 185 0.53 -3.62 -32.43
C ALA A 185 -0.45 -4.78 -32.17
N VAL A 186 0.06 -6.02 -32.06
CA VAL A 186 -0.76 -7.21 -31.83
C VAL A 186 -1.46 -7.13 -30.47
N THR A 187 -0.75 -6.72 -29.41
CA THR A 187 -1.32 -6.59 -28.06
C THR A 187 -2.40 -5.50 -27.99
N MET A 188 -2.17 -4.34 -28.62
CA MET A 188 -3.17 -3.26 -28.66
C MET A 188 -4.43 -3.65 -29.47
N ILE A 189 -4.25 -4.33 -30.60
CA ILE A 189 -5.37 -4.88 -31.39
C ILE A 189 -6.13 -5.91 -30.56
N TYR A 190 -5.41 -6.80 -29.87
CA TYR A 190 -6.01 -7.80 -28.99
C TYR A 190 -6.88 -7.13 -27.91
N ILE A 191 -6.35 -6.17 -27.16
CA ILE A 191 -7.11 -5.43 -26.13
C ILE A 191 -8.39 -4.81 -26.71
N SER A 192 -8.29 -4.25 -27.92
CA SER A 192 -9.42 -3.61 -28.61
C SER A 192 -10.51 -4.62 -29.00
N LEU A 193 -10.13 -5.81 -29.47
CA LEU A 193 -11.08 -6.86 -29.87
C LEU A 193 -11.87 -7.43 -28.69
N TYR A 194 -11.24 -7.52 -27.50
CA TYR A 194 -11.89 -8.03 -26.28
C TYR A 194 -12.66 -6.95 -25.50
N GLY A 195 -12.76 -5.72 -26.02
CA GLY A 195 -13.49 -4.63 -25.38
C GLY A 195 -12.85 -4.09 -24.10
N GLN A 196 -11.57 -4.37 -23.85
CA GLN A 196 -10.84 -3.93 -22.65
C GLN A 196 -10.03 -2.65 -22.90
N TRP A 197 -10.38 -1.87 -23.94
CA TRP A 197 -9.65 -0.67 -24.33
C TRP A 197 -9.65 0.39 -23.24
N GLU A 198 -10.82 0.71 -22.71
CA GLU A 198 -10.99 1.79 -21.73
C GLU A 198 -10.24 1.51 -20.40
N PRO A 199 -10.39 0.35 -19.75
CA PRO A 199 -9.59 0.01 -18.56
C PRO A 199 -8.07 -0.01 -18.82
N SER A 200 -7.66 -0.43 -20.02
CA SER A 200 -6.24 -0.46 -20.40
C SER A 200 -5.66 0.94 -20.59
N MET A 201 -6.42 1.85 -21.20
CA MET A 201 -5.99 3.25 -21.36
C MET A 201 -5.97 4.00 -20.04
N GLN A 202 -6.89 3.71 -19.12
CA GLN A 202 -6.86 4.24 -17.75
C GLN A 202 -5.57 3.83 -17.03
N THR A 203 -5.26 2.52 -17.04
CA THR A 203 -4.02 1.99 -16.45
C THR A 203 -2.77 2.58 -17.12
N LEU A 204 -2.75 2.67 -18.45
CA LEU A 204 -1.61 3.22 -19.20
C LEU A 204 -1.38 4.71 -18.86
N SER A 205 -2.45 5.51 -18.84
CA SER A 205 -2.39 6.93 -18.51
C SER A 205 -1.87 7.15 -17.08
N PHE A 206 -2.34 6.31 -16.15
CA PHE A 206 -1.88 6.31 -14.77
C PHE A 206 -0.38 6.03 -14.65
N ILE A 207 0.12 4.98 -15.32
CA ILE A 207 1.54 4.60 -15.30
C ILE A 207 2.41 5.66 -15.98
N LEU A 208 1.94 6.26 -17.07
CA LEU A 208 2.65 7.33 -17.78
C LEU A 208 2.91 8.56 -16.90
N VAL A 209 2.12 8.78 -15.86
CA VAL A 209 2.34 9.84 -14.87
C VAL A 209 3.12 9.32 -13.67
N ALA A 210 2.68 8.20 -13.07
CA ALA A 210 3.25 7.69 -11.82
C ALA A 210 4.71 7.24 -11.99
N ALA A 211 5.05 6.53 -13.08
CA ALA A 211 6.40 5.98 -13.26
C ALA A 211 7.48 7.07 -13.45
N PRO A 212 7.30 8.10 -14.31
CA PRO A 212 8.28 9.19 -14.42
C PRO A 212 8.45 9.98 -13.12
N VAL A 213 7.36 10.25 -12.40
CA VAL A 213 7.42 10.97 -11.11
C VAL A 213 8.21 10.14 -10.09
N SER A 214 7.91 8.85 -9.97
CA SER A 214 8.64 7.91 -9.09
C SER A 214 10.11 7.79 -9.46
N PHE A 215 10.42 7.76 -10.77
CA PHE A 215 11.79 7.75 -11.25
C PHE A 215 12.55 9.03 -10.87
N ILE A 216 11.97 10.22 -11.09
CA ILE A 216 12.61 11.50 -10.76
C ILE A 216 12.83 11.61 -9.25
N LEU A 217 11.82 11.28 -8.45
CA LEU A 217 11.91 11.30 -6.99
C LEU A 217 12.94 10.27 -6.49
N GLY A 218 12.89 9.04 -7.00
CA GLY A 218 13.81 7.99 -6.59
C GLY A 218 15.26 8.25 -7.00
N LEU A 219 15.48 8.74 -8.21
CA LEU A 219 16.80 9.12 -8.70
C LEU A 219 17.37 10.30 -7.89
N SER A 220 16.58 11.35 -7.66
CA SER A 220 17.04 12.52 -6.91
C SER A 220 17.35 12.21 -5.45
N LEU A 221 16.48 11.46 -4.77
CA LEU A 221 16.71 11.00 -3.40
C LEU A 221 17.88 10.02 -3.32
N GLY A 222 18.06 9.14 -4.31
CA GLY A 222 19.20 8.24 -4.41
C GLY A 222 20.53 8.95 -4.60
N VAL A 223 20.59 9.95 -5.49
CA VAL A 223 21.77 10.81 -5.68
C VAL A 223 22.08 11.59 -4.41
N TRP A 224 21.05 12.07 -3.70
CA TRP A 224 21.24 12.82 -2.46
C TRP A 224 21.74 11.93 -1.31
N ALA A 225 21.20 10.71 -1.19
CA ALA A 225 21.66 9.71 -0.24
C ALA A 225 23.12 9.31 -0.50
N TYR A 226 23.52 9.13 -1.77
CA TYR A 226 24.93 8.88 -2.12
C TYR A 226 25.86 10.02 -1.69
N THR A 227 25.40 11.27 -1.85
CA THR A 227 26.24 12.46 -1.58
C THR A 227 26.36 12.75 -0.08
N SER A 228 25.35 12.40 0.73
CA SER A 228 25.30 12.74 2.16
C SER A 228 25.05 11.52 3.05
N LYS A 229 26.05 11.16 3.87
CA LYS A 229 25.94 10.09 4.87
C LYS A 229 24.80 10.30 5.87
N ARG A 230 24.42 11.56 6.15
CA ARG A 230 23.29 11.86 7.04
C ARG A 230 21.96 11.50 6.39
N VAL A 231 21.80 11.84 5.11
CA VAL A 231 20.59 11.54 4.35
C VAL A 231 20.45 10.03 4.19
N GLU A 232 21.53 9.33 3.85
CA GLU A 232 21.55 7.87 3.80
C GLU A 232 21.17 7.25 5.15
N GLY A 233 21.77 7.69 6.26
CA GLY A 233 21.46 7.17 7.59
C GLY A 233 20.00 7.31 8.01
N VAL A 234 19.31 8.37 7.55
CA VAL A 234 17.87 8.56 7.80
C VAL A 234 17.01 7.78 6.80
N LEU A 235 17.41 7.74 5.52
CA LEU A 235 16.63 7.15 4.46
C LEU A 235 16.67 5.62 4.49
N SER A 236 17.82 5.02 4.79
CA SER A 236 17.99 3.56 4.87
C SER A 236 16.96 2.84 5.74
N PRO A 237 16.71 3.23 7.01
CA PRO A 237 15.69 2.56 7.83
C PRO A 237 14.28 2.72 7.27
N ILE A 238 13.94 3.89 6.71
CA ILE A 238 12.63 4.14 6.09
C ILE A 238 12.43 3.20 4.88
N LEU A 239 13.44 3.09 4.02
CA LEU A 239 13.41 2.20 2.86
C LEU A 239 13.23 0.75 3.26
N MET A 240 13.91 0.29 4.33
CA MET A 240 13.77 -1.07 4.83
C MET A 240 12.35 -1.34 5.35
N VAL A 241 11.74 -0.39 6.05
CA VAL A 241 10.35 -0.50 6.50
C VAL A 241 9.41 -0.57 5.28
N MET A 242 9.56 0.34 4.32
CA MET A 242 8.70 0.38 3.14
C MET A 242 8.81 -0.89 2.26
N GLN A 243 9.98 -1.52 2.19
CA GLN A 243 10.17 -2.74 1.38
C GLN A 243 9.75 -4.03 2.09
N THR A 244 9.68 -4.03 3.42
CA THR A 244 9.29 -5.22 4.21
C THR A 244 7.79 -5.27 4.50
N MET A 245 7.09 -4.13 4.38
CA MET A 245 5.66 -4.05 4.63
C MET A 245 4.84 -4.74 3.53
N PRO A 246 3.83 -5.56 3.89
CA PRO A 246 2.90 -6.15 2.93
C PRO A 246 2.11 -5.09 2.16
N GLN A 247 1.67 -5.42 0.94
CA GLN A 247 1.00 -4.46 0.06
C GLN A 247 -0.24 -3.81 0.68
N TYR A 248 -1.06 -4.62 1.31
CA TYR A 248 -2.28 -4.16 1.95
C TYR A 248 -2.05 -3.25 3.16
N ALA A 249 -0.87 -3.31 3.80
CA ALA A 249 -0.59 -2.54 5.00
C ALA A 249 -0.46 -1.03 4.73
N TYR A 250 0.04 -0.64 3.55
CA TYR A 250 0.18 0.78 3.18
C TYR A 250 -1.07 1.35 2.52
N LEU A 251 -1.95 0.52 1.97
CA LEU A 251 -3.19 0.99 1.34
C LEU A 251 -4.11 1.70 2.34
N VAL A 252 -4.25 1.17 3.56
CA VAL A 252 -5.14 1.76 4.59
C VAL A 252 -4.67 3.16 5.00
N PRO A 253 -3.41 3.38 5.42
CA PRO A 253 -2.92 4.72 5.72
C PRO A 253 -3.04 5.70 4.55
N VAL A 254 -2.75 5.26 3.32
CA VAL A 254 -2.86 6.11 2.14
C VAL A 254 -4.31 6.53 1.89
N MET A 255 -5.27 5.61 1.98
CA MET A 255 -6.69 5.94 1.85
C MET A 255 -7.17 6.88 2.97
N VAL A 256 -6.70 6.67 4.20
CA VAL A 256 -7.05 7.54 5.32
C VAL A 256 -6.41 8.93 5.17
N LEU A 257 -5.24 9.06 4.58
CA LEU A 257 -4.59 10.38 4.38
C LEU A 257 -5.13 11.09 3.15
N PHE A 258 -5.21 10.41 2.01
CA PHE A 258 -5.48 11.00 0.69
C PHE A 258 -6.91 10.79 0.19
N GLY A 259 -7.72 10.00 0.90
CA GLY A 259 -9.08 9.68 0.49
C GLY A 259 -9.15 8.52 -0.50
N ILE A 260 -10.32 8.36 -1.12
CA ILE A 260 -10.59 7.32 -2.11
C ILE A 260 -10.70 7.99 -3.48
N GLY A 261 -9.94 7.50 -4.46
CA GLY A 261 -9.98 7.99 -5.84
C GLY A 261 -8.66 7.78 -6.58
N ASP A 262 -8.66 8.07 -7.89
CA ASP A 262 -7.53 7.82 -8.78
C ASP A 262 -6.25 8.58 -8.37
N HIS A 263 -6.42 9.81 -7.85
CA HIS A 263 -5.31 10.63 -7.37
C HIS A 263 -4.65 10.04 -6.12
N ALA A 264 -5.43 9.46 -5.19
CA ALA A 264 -4.91 8.79 -4.01
C ALA A 264 -4.17 7.50 -4.41
N GLY A 265 -4.71 6.77 -5.39
CA GLY A 265 -4.02 5.62 -6.01
C GLY A 265 -2.67 6.02 -6.59
N ALA A 266 -2.59 7.12 -7.35
CA ALA A 266 -1.35 7.59 -7.98
C ALA A 266 -0.26 7.89 -6.94
N ILE A 267 -0.64 8.59 -5.87
CA ILE A 267 0.28 8.89 -4.77
C ILE A 267 0.73 7.60 -4.07
N ALA A 268 -0.18 6.65 -3.83
CA ALA A 268 0.14 5.35 -3.26
C ALA A 268 1.23 4.64 -4.08
N THR A 269 1.00 4.54 -5.38
CA THR A 269 1.91 3.88 -6.31
C THR A 269 3.26 4.58 -6.36
N ILE A 270 3.29 5.91 -6.37
CA ILE A 270 4.55 6.67 -6.35
C ILE A 270 5.35 6.37 -5.08
N VAL A 271 4.70 6.37 -3.92
CA VAL A 271 5.34 6.08 -2.64
C VAL A 271 5.90 4.66 -2.61
N VAL A 272 5.18 3.68 -3.16
CA VAL A 272 5.59 2.27 -3.16
C VAL A 272 6.67 1.98 -4.22
N ALA A 273 6.65 2.67 -5.37
CA ALA A 273 7.60 2.48 -6.45
C ALA A 273 8.94 3.21 -6.24
N THR A 274 8.96 4.27 -5.42
CA THR A 274 10.16 5.08 -5.16
C THR A 274 11.31 4.32 -4.45
N PRO A 275 11.07 3.49 -3.41
CA PRO A 275 12.12 2.78 -2.68
C PRO A 275 13.09 1.92 -3.51
N PRO A 276 12.63 1.03 -4.42
CA PRO A 276 13.55 0.23 -5.25
C PRO A 276 14.42 1.12 -6.15
N MET A 277 13.89 2.24 -6.64
CA MET A 277 14.64 3.20 -7.46
C MET A 277 15.77 3.88 -6.67
N ILE A 278 15.49 4.30 -5.43
CA ILE A 278 16.50 4.90 -4.55
C ILE A 278 17.63 3.92 -4.29
N LEU A 279 17.28 2.68 -3.91
CA LEU A 279 18.24 1.64 -3.57
C LEU A 279 19.17 1.33 -4.76
N LEU A 280 18.58 1.09 -5.94
CA LEU A 280 19.35 0.76 -7.15
C LEU A 280 20.20 1.93 -7.65
N THR A 281 19.75 3.16 -7.44
CA THR A 281 20.56 4.36 -7.71
C THR A 281 21.77 4.42 -6.80
N VAL A 282 21.60 4.26 -5.48
CA VAL A 282 22.71 4.29 -4.51
C VAL A 282 23.71 3.17 -4.78
N LEU A 283 23.22 1.95 -5.03
CA LEU A 283 24.06 0.80 -5.36
C LEU A 283 24.84 1.02 -6.66
N GLY A 284 24.17 1.52 -7.71
CA GLY A 284 24.81 1.81 -8.99
C GLY A 284 25.91 2.87 -8.87
N LEU A 285 25.67 3.96 -8.12
CA LEU A 285 26.67 5.01 -7.90
C LEU A 285 27.87 4.52 -7.06
N ARG A 286 27.63 3.59 -6.12
CA ARG A 286 28.68 2.97 -5.31
C ARG A 286 29.48 1.91 -6.05
N ALA A 287 28.90 1.29 -7.08
CA ALA A 287 29.57 0.29 -7.91
C ALA A 287 30.61 0.87 -8.88
N VAL A 288 30.63 2.20 -9.07
CA VAL A 288 31.62 2.87 -9.92
C VAL A 288 33.02 2.77 -9.29
N SER A 289 34.01 2.35 -10.08
CA SER A 289 35.38 2.18 -9.58
C SER A 289 36.00 3.52 -9.16
N PRO A 290 36.80 3.56 -8.07
CA PRO A 290 37.49 4.77 -7.63
C PRO A 290 38.40 5.38 -8.72
N GLU A 291 39.02 4.55 -9.56
CA GLU A 291 39.90 4.97 -10.65
C GLU A 291 39.18 5.89 -11.66
N ILE A 292 37.91 5.59 -11.98
CA ILE A 292 37.09 6.42 -12.89
C ILE A 292 36.79 7.78 -12.23
N ILE A 293 36.57 7.78 -10.91
CA ILE A 293 36.30 8.99 -10.13
C ILE A 293 37.55 9.87 -10.09
N ASP A 294 38.72 9.29 -9.86
CA ASP A 294 39.98 10.01 -9.79
C ASP A 294 40.41 10.55 -11.15
N ALA A 295 40.19 9.79 -12.23
CA ALA A 295 40.37 10.27 -13.61
C ALA A 295 39.47 11.47 -13.94
N GLY A 296 38.21 11.45 -13.49
CA GLY A 296 37.28 12.58 -13.62
C GLY A 296 37.74 13.83 -12.88
N LYS A 297 38.27 13.66 -11.66
CA LYS A 297 38.85 14.76 -10.86
C LYS A 297 40.13 15.33 -11.50
N MET A 298 41.02 14.45 -11.99
CA MET A 298 42.24 14.86 -12.72
C MET A 298 41.92 15.63 -14.00
N SER A 299 40.77 15.34 -14.62
CA SER A 299 40.25 16.08 -15.79
C SER A 299 39.66 17.45 -15.45
N GLY A 300 39.68 17.87 -14.18
CA GLY A 300 39.18 19.18 -13.73
C GLY A 300 37.66 19.24 -13.49
N CYS A 301 36.97 18.12 -13.37
CA CYS A 301 35.52 18.11 -13.11
C CYS A 301 35.20 18.62 -11.69
N ASN A 302 34.28 19.59 -11.59
CA ASN A 302 33.64 19.92 -10.30
C ASN A 302 32.70 18.78 -9.86
N ASN A 303 32.33 18.69 -8.59
CA ASN A 303 31.46 17.63 -8.02
C ASN A 303 30.15 17.44 -8.79
N PHE A 304 29.50 18.53 -9.22
CA PHE A 304 28.28 18.46 -10.04
C PHE A 304 28.55 17.89 -11.44
N GLN A 305 29.67 18.26 -12.06
CA GLN A 305 30.08 17.73 -13.36
C GLN A 305 30.51 16.28 -13.25
N LEU A 306 31.20 15.90 -12.18
CA LEU A 306 31.59 14.53 -11.87
C LEU A 306 30.35 13.64 -11.71
N MET A 307 29.32 14.12 -11.01
CA MET A 307 28.04 13.41 -10.86
C MET A 307 27.34 13.21 -12.20
N LEU A 308 27.10 14.29 -12.95
CA LEU A 308 26.29 14.23 -14.18
C LEU A 308 27.03 13.61 -15.38
N LYS A 309 28.34 13.83 -15.51
CA LYS A 309 29.11 13.42 -16.70
C LYS A 309 29.88 12.12 -16.50
N VAL A 310 30.15 11.70 -15.26
CA VAL A 310 30.93 10.50 -14.97
C VAL A 310 30.09 9.46 -14.23
N LEU A 311 29.63 9.78 -13.01
CA LEU A 311 28.97 8.79 -12.16
C LEU A 311 27.64 8.27 -12.74
N ILE A 312 26.70 9.16 -13.08
CA ILE A 312 25.38 8.74 -13.61
C ILE A 312 25.53 7.98 -14.94
N PRO A 313 26.33 8.43 -15.93
CA PRO A 313 26.53 7.69 -17.17
C PRO A 313 27.19 6.32 -16.97
N THR A 314 28.13 6.19 -16.03
CA THR A 314 28.77 4.90 -15.71
C THR A 314 27.82 3.96 -14.97
N ALA A 315 26.99 4.48 -14.06
CA ALA A 315 25.99 3.72 -13.31
C ALA A 315 24.68 3.46 -14.07
N LYS A 316 24.59 3.86 -15.35
CA LYS A 316 23.34 3.83 -16.15
C LYS A 316 22.65 2.46 -16.15
N ARG A 317 23.42 1.37 -16.11
CA ARG A 317 22.86 0.01 -16.18
C ARG A 317 22.03 -0.31 -14.95
N ASP A 318 22.54 0.02 -13.76
CA ASP A 318 21.86 -0.24 -12.50
C ASP A 318 20.67 0.71 -12.30
N ILE A 319 20.81 1.96 -12.73
CA ILE A 319 19.72 2.93 -12.78
C ILE A 319 18.59 2.41 -13.69
N LEU A 320 18.89 1.83 -14.86
CA LEU A 320 17.89 1.24 -15.76
C LEU A 320 17.21 -0.01 -15.18
N ILE A 321 17.93 -0.81 -14.37
CA ILE A 321 17.29 -1.89 -13.60
C ILE A 321 16.30 -1.28 -12.60
N GLY A 322 16.63 -0.16 -11.97
CA GLY A 322 15.73 0.61 -11.10
C GLY A 322 14.47 1.06 -11.82
N VAL A 323 14.61 1.65 -13.01
CA VAL A 323 13.46 2.07 -13.84
C VAL A 323 12.54 0.89 -14.14
N ASN A 324 13.10 -0.27 -14.47
CA ASN A 324 12.28 -1.46 -14.74
C ASN A 324 11.50 -1.91 -13.50
N GLN A 325 12.09 -1.86 -12.30
CA GLN A 325 11.40 -2.18 -11.06
C GLN A 325 10.28 -1.18 -10.75
N VAL A 326 10.51 0.12 -10.99
CA VAL A 326 9.47 1.15 -10.86
C VAL A 326 8.29 0.82 -11.75
N ILE A 327 8.54 0.51 -13.03
CA ILE A 327 7.48 0.18 -13.99
C ILE A 327 6.70 -1.08 -13.55
N MET A 328 7.40 -2.12 -13.09
CA MET A 328 6.77 -3.35 -12.60
C MET A 328 5.88 -3.10 -11.38
N VAL A 329 6.32 -2.27 -10.44
CA VAL A 329 5.53 -1.91 -9.25
C VAL A 329 4.36 -0.98 -9.60
N CYS A 330 4.51 -0.12 -10.60
CA CYS A 330 3.38 0.69 -11.09
C CYS A 330 2.30 -0.14 -11.80
N LEU A 331 2.63 -1.35 -12.26
CA LEU A 331 1.72 -2.27 -12.94
C LEU A 331 1.04 -3.27 -11.99
N SER A 332 1.47 -3.37 -10.73
CA SER A 332 1.00 -4.37 -9.75
C SER A 332 -0.24 -3.94 -8.99
#